data_AF-A0A379VV13-F1
#
_entry.id   AF-A0A379VV13-F1
#
_cell.length_a   1.000
_cell.length_b   1.000
_cell.length_c   1.000
_cell.angle_alpha   90.00
_cell.angle_beta   90.00
_cell.angle_gamma   90.00
#
_symmetry.space_group_name_H-M   'P 1'
#
loop_
_entity.id
_entity.type
_entity.pdbx_description
1 polymer ?
#
loop_
_entity_poly.entity_id
_entity_poly.type
_entity_poly.pdbx_seq_one_letter_code
_entity_poly.pdbx_strand_id
1 'polypeptide(L)'
;MKKSLLAVAVAGAVLLSSAVQAQTTPEGYQLQQVLMMSRHNLRAPLANNGSVLAQSTPNAWPAWDVPGGQLTTKGGVLEVYMGH
;
A
#
# COMPACT_ATOMS: atom_id res chain seq x y z
N MET A 1 35.88 13.91 -5.62
CA MET A 1 35.11 15.13 -5.27
C MET A 1 33.65 15.06 -5.71
N LYS A 2 33.32 14.93 -7.01
CA LYS A 2 31.91 14.90 -7.50
C LYS A 2 31.05 13.77 -6.93
N LYS A 3 31.61 12.56 -6.77
CA LYS A 3 30.90 11.39 -6.19
C LYS A 3 30.59 11.55 -4.70
N SER A 4 31.51 12.18 -3.94
CA SER A 4 31.30 12.49 -2.52
C SER A 4 30.23 13.57 -2.33
N LEU A 5 30.19 14.56 -3.22
CA LEU A 5 29.13 15.59 -3.22
C LEU A 5 27.75 14.99 -3.53
N LEU A 6 27.67 14.06 -4.49
CA LEU A 6 26.44 13.31 -4.78
C LEU A 6 25.99 12.46 -3.59
N ALA A 7 26.92 11.76 -2.92
CA ALA A 7 26.59 10.95 -1.74
C ALA A 7 26.03 11.80 -0.58
N VAL A 8 26.59 12.97 -0.35
CA VAL A 8 26.11 13.91 0.67
C VAL A 8 24.73 14.48 0.30
N ALA A 9 24.51 14.82 -0.98
CA ALA A 9 23.22 15.31 -1.45
C ALA A 9 22.11 14.24 -1.31
N VAL A 10 22.41 12.98 -1.62
CA VAL A 10 21.47 11.87 -1.45
C VAL A 10 21.17 11.61 0.03
N ALA A 11 22.19 11.61 0.90
CA ALA A 11 21.98 11.46 2.34
C ALA A 11 21.14 12.60 2.93
N GLY A 12 21.38 13.84 2.51
CA GLY A 12 20.57 15.00 2.91
C GLY A 12 19.12 14.91 2.45
N ALA A 13 18.88 14.45 1.22
CA ALA A 13 17.52 14.27 0.68
C ALA A 13 16.74 13.19 1.44
N VAL A 14 17.40 12.09 1.82
CA VAL A 14 16.78 11.01 2.62
C VAL A 14 16.40 11.51 4.02
N LEU A 15 17.26 12.29 4.68
CA LEU A 15 16.99 12.86 6.01
C LEU A 15 15.87 13.90 6.01
N LEU A 16 15.69 14.64 4.91
CA LEU A 16 14.58 15.60 4.76
C LEU A 16 13.23 14.92 4.50
N SER A 17 13.23 13.68 4.00
CA SER A 17 12.02 12.95 3.63
C SER A 17 11.26 12.38 4.85
N SER A 18 11.91 12.27 6.01
CA SER A 18 11.32 11.72 7.25
C SER A 18 10.59 12.74 8.14
N ALA A 19 10.47 13.99 7.70
CA ALA A 19 9.97 15.09 8.55
C ALA A 19 8.44 15.30 8.53
N VAL A 20 7.68 14.57 7.71
CA VAL A 20 6.22 14.70 7.70
C VAL A 20 5.62 13.84 8.82
N GLN A 21 5.49 14.45 9.99
CA GLN A 21 4.74 13.87 11.11
C GLN A 21 3.27 14.30 11.02
N ALA A 22 2.36 13.44 11.47
CA ALA A 22 0.97 13.83 11.65
C ALA A 22 0.87 14.93 12.72
N GLN A 23 0.06 15.96 12.47
CA GLN A 23 -0.26 16.94 13.51
C GLN A 23 -0.99 16.24 14.66
N THR A 24 -0.57 16.55 15.88
CA THR A 24 -1.28 16.14 17.08
C THR A 24 -2.63 16.86 17.15
N THR A 25 -3.62 16.21 17.76
CA THR A 25 -4.92 16.84 18.03
C THR A 25 -4.72 18.09 18.89
N PRO A 26 -5.25 19.27 18.49
CA PRO A 26 -5.19 20.48 19.29
C PRO A 26 -5.82 20.30 20.67
N GLU A 27 -5.35 21.06 21.66
CA GLU A 27 -5.92 21.06 23.01
C GLU A 27 -7.42 21.46 22.98
N GLY A 28 -8.24 20.77 23.77
CA GLY A 28 -9.68 21.02 23.86
C GLY A 28 -10.54 20.42 22.74
N TYR A 29 -9.94 19.77 21.74
CA TYR A 29 -10.71 19.08 20.69
C TYR A 29 -11.07 17.67 21.15
N GLN A 30 -12.37 17.35 21.15
CA GLN A 30 -12.89 16.02 21.50
C GLN A 30 -13.55 15.37 20.29
N LEU A 31 -13.09 14.17 19.91
CA LEU A 31 -13.72 13.36 18.86
C LEU A 31 -15.16 13.00 19.26
N GLN A 32 -16.12 13.30 18.39
CA GLN A 32 -17.55 13.01 18.62
C GLN A 32 -18.03 11.78 17.83
N GLN A 33 -17.62 11.65 16.57
CA GLN A 33 -18.07 10.59 15.69
C GLN A 33 -17.05 10.36 14.57
N VAL A 34 -16.97 9.11 14.09
CA VAL A 34 -16.17 8.72 12.92
C VAL A 34 -17.06 7.96 11.94
N LEU A 35 -16.86 8.20 10.64
CA LEU A 35 -17.34 7.34 9.56
C LEU A 35 -16.15 7.02 8.65
N MET A 36 -15.87 5.74 8.46
CA MET A 36 -14.80 5.27 7.58
C MET A 36 -15.39 4.46 6.44
N MET A 37 -15.25 4.96 5.22
CA MET A 37 -15.58 4.21 4.01
C MET A 37 -14.35 3.39 3.61
N SER A 38 -14.29 2.14 4.06
CA SER A 38 -13.13 1.28 3.80
C SER A 38 -13.26 0.55 2.46
N ARG A 39 -12.14 0.43 1.75
CA ARG A 39 -12.00 -0.48 0.61
C ARG A 39 -11.49 -1.82 1.12
N HIS A 40 -11.81 -2.91 0.43
CA HIS A 40 -11.15 -4.19 0.64
C HIS A 40 -9.62 -4.08 0.54
N ASN A 41 -8.91 -4.89 1.32
CA ASN A 41 -7.45 -4.99 1.26
C ASN A 41 -6.98 -5.85 0.06
N LEU A 42 -5.73 -6.34 0.10
CA LEU A 42 -5.10 -7.12 -0.97
C LEU A 42 -5.88 -8.39 -1.32
N ARG A 43 -6.32 -8.48 -2.58
CA ARG A 43 -7.06 -9.61 -3.13
C ARG A 43 -6.44 -10.12 -4.43
N ALA A 44 -6.75 -11.37 -4.78
CA ALA A 44 -6.40 -11.89 -6.10
C ALA A 44 -7.10 -11.11 -7.23
N PRO A 45 -6.52 -11.09 -8.44
CA PRO A 45 -7.14 -10.48 -9.63
C PRO A 45 -8.55 -11.00 -9.87
N LEU A 46 -9.41 -10.14 -10.45
CA LEU A 46 -10.73 -10.57 -10.95
C LEU A 46 -10.59 -11.28 -12.32
N ALA A 47 -9.45 -11.08 -12.97
CA ALA A 47 -9.11 -11.68 -14.24
C ALA A 47 -8.97 -13.21 -14.10
N ASN A 48 -9.84 -13.95 -14.78
CA ASN A 48 -9.79 -15.41 -14.91
C ASN A 48 -9.28 -15.82 -16.31
N ASN A 49 -9.23 -17.13 -16.59
CA ASN A 49 -8.70 -17.78 -17.81
C ASN A 49 -9.48 -17.49 -19.12
N GLY A 50 -10.17 -16.35 -19.21
CA GLY A 50 -10.75 -15.80 -20.43
C GLY A 50 -10.83 -14.27 -20.43
N SER A 51 -10.29 -13.62 -19.40
CA SER A 51 -10.29 -12.17 -19.27
C SER A 51 -9.38 -11.50 -20.31
N VAL A 52 -9.64 -10.22 -20.60
CA VAL A 52 -8.76 -9.38 -21.43
C VAL A 52 -7.31 -9.47 -20.96
N LEU A 53 -7.09 -9.49 -19.64
CA LEU A 53 -5.76 -9.59 -19.06
C LEU A 53 -5.04 -10.89 -19.46
N ALA A 54 -5.76 -12.02 -19.46
CA ALA A 54 -5.22 -13.31 -19.88
C ALA A 54 -4.89 -13.34 -21.40
N GLN A 55 -5.57 -12.53 -22.21
CA GLN A 55 -5.35 -12.44 -23.66
C GLN A 55 -4.36 -11.34 -24.06
N SER A 56 -4.00 -10.43 -23.14
CA SER A 56 -3.17 -9.25 -23.44
C SER A 56 -1.69 -9.58 -23.60
N THR A 57 -1.26 -10.79 -23.28
CA THR A 57 0.14 -11.22 -23.32
C THR A 57 0.23 -12.72 -23.57
N PRO A 58 1.28 -13.21 -24.28
CA PRO A 58 1.52 -14.64 -24.43
C PRO A 58 2.10 -15.29 -23.15
N ASN A 59 2.49 -14.49 -22.15
CA ASN A 59 3.10 -14.99 -20.93
C ASN A 59 2.07 -15.53 -19.93
N ALA A 60 2.46 -16.55 -19.16
CA ALA A 60 1.65 -17.03 -18.04
C ALA A 60 1.66 -16.01 -16.90
N TRP A 61 0.46 -15.70 -16.37
CA TRP A 61 0.33 -14.89 -15.17
C TRP A 61 0.70 -15.69 -13.92
N PRO A 62 1.31 -15.06 -12.90
CA PRO A 62 1.55 -15.72 -11.62
C PRO A 62 0.25 -16.24 -11.00
N ALA A 63 0.29 -17.46 -10.49
CA ALA A 63 -0.83 -18.05 -9.77
C ALA A 63 -0.97 -17.42 -8.37
N TRP A 64 -2.21 -17.28 -7.93
CA TRP A 64 -2.56 -16.91 -6.56
C TRP A 64 -3.00 -18.15 -5.78
N ASP A 65 -2.74 -18.16 -4.48
CA ASP A 65 -3.11 -19.23 -3.55
C ASP A 65 -4.59 -19.21 -3.16
N VAL A 66 -5.31 -18.14 -3.51
CA VAL A 66 -6.75 -17.97 -3.29
C VAL A 66 -7.49 -17.80 -4.63
N PRO A 67 -8.78 -18.16 -4.70
CA PRO A 67 -9.61 -17.92 -5.88
C PRO A 67 -9.67 -16.44 -6.29
N GLY A 68 -9.89 -16.18 -7.58
CA GLY A 68 -9.97 -14.84 -8.14
C GLY A 68 -10.97 -13.94 -7.40
N GLY A 69 -10.54 -12.71 -7.09
CA GLY A 69 -11.34 -11.73 -6.35
C GLY A 69 -11.37 -11.90 -4.84
N GLN A 70 -10.90 -13.02 -4.29
CA GLN A 70 -10.89 -13.23 -2.84
C GLN A 70 -9.73 -12.51 -2.13
N LEU A 71 -9.97 -12.16 -0.87
CA LEU A 71 -8.96 -11.60 0.01
C LEU A 71 -7.83 -12.62 0.23
N THR A 72 -6.59 -12.15 0.15
CA THR A 72 -5.42 -12.99 0.44
C THR A 72 -5.15 -13.06 1.95
N THR A 73 -4.44 -14.09 2.41
CA THR A 73 -3.98 -14.17 3.82
C THR A 73 -3.19 -12.93 4.21
N LYS A 74 -2.29 -12.46 3.33
CA LYS A 74 -1.55 -11.19 3.54
C LYS A 74 -2.48 -9.98 3.61
N GLY A 75 -3.52 -9.94 2.78
CA GLY A 75 -4.56 -8.91 2.84
C GLY A 75 -5.26 -8.88 4.19
N GLY A 76 -5.55 -10.04 4.77
CA GLY A 76 -6.08 -10.15 6.13
C GLY A 76 -5.12 -9.60 7.20
N VAL A 77 -3.83 -9.96 7.13
CA VAL A 77 -2.80 -9.41 8.04
C VAL A 77 -2.70 -7.89 7.94
N LEU A 78 -2.73 -7.35 6.71
CA LEU A 78 -2.69 -5.91 6.50
C LEU A 78 -3.94 -5.21 7.04
N GLU A 79 -5.12 -5.83 6.91
CA GLU A 79 -6.35 -5.27 7.48
C GLU A 79 -6.28 -5.22 9.01
N VAL A 80 -5.68 -6.23 9.64
CA VAL A 80 -5.43 -6.21 11.08
C VAL A 80 -4.54 -5.03 11.45
N TYR A 81 -3.45 -4.77 10.74
CA TYR A 81 -2.59 -3.61 11.01
C TYR A 81 -3.27 -2.26 10.79
N MET A 82 -4.28 -2.18 9.92
CA MET A 82 -5.03 -0.94 9.71
C MET A 82 -6.06 -0.69 10.81
N GLY A 83 -6.57 -1.76 11.44
CA GLY A 83 -7.56 -1.68 12.52
C GLY A 83 -6.96 -1.66 13.93
N HIS A 84 -5.68 -2.00 14.09
CA HIS A 84 -4.96 -2.02 15.37
C HIS A 84 -4.33 -0.67 15.72
#